data_AF-A0A1I6S1W2-F1
#
_entry.id   AF-A0A1I6S1W2-F1
#
_cell.length_a   1.000
_cell.length_b   1.000
_cell.length_c   1.000
_cell.angle_alpha   90.00
_cell.angle_beta   90.00
_cell.angle_gamma   90.00
#
_symmetry.space_group_name_H-M   'P 1'
#
loop_
_entity.id
_entity.type
_entity.pdbx_description
1 polymer ?
#
loop_
_entity_poly.entity_id
_entity_poly.type
_entity_poly.pdbx_seq_one_letter_code
_entity_poly.pdbx_strand_id
1 'polypeptide(L)'
;MSATPFDSAHLHRLFPAGDLAKLFSDSAEVRAIMIVAGTLAKVQGEAGLIPETAAKAIHRASLELQIDPGALAQGTAEAGSVVPPLLAAFTSLMQAPDYAQYLGQGALPEDLQDCALALRLRQVLTQLEARIDGIAADAELTALKAELPALRGALLCVSYEGQDAERLRPALAAALNLGDHGWGSERAPVTALADWAARLVRGLASRMPEQAPLAALATLTAALQATLARTSGTDAARRYVETLTLPQLLLATGAALTLAQKT
;
A
#
# COMPACT_ATOMS: atom_id res chain seq x y z
N MET A 1 23.33 -3.20 -11.22
CA MET A 1 23.05 -2.90 -9.80
C MET A 1 21.56 -2.72 -9.64
N SER A 2 20.98 -3.11 -8.51
CA SER A 2 19.57 -2.81 -8.20
C SER A 2 19.37 -1.29 -8.09
N ALA A 3 18.14 -0.82 -8.34
CA ALA A 3 17.81 0.60 -8.23
C ALA A 3 17.85 1.12 -6.78
N THR A 4 17.68 0.23 -5.79
CA THR A 4 17.72 0.53 -4.35
C THR A 4 18.60 -0.47 -3.60
N PRO A 5 19.27 -0.08 -2.50
CA PRO A 5 20.03 -0.99 -1.65
C PRO A 5 19.17 -2.08 -0.99
N PHE A 6 17.86 -1.86 -0.81
CA PHE A 6 16.96 -2.84 -0.20
C PHE A 6 16.86 -4.15 -1.01
N ASP A 7 17.05 -4.07 -2.33
CA ASP A 7 17.00 -5.22 -3.24
C ASP A 7 18.40 -5.70 -3.67
N SER A 8 19.47 -5.08 -3.15
CA SER A 8 20.84 -5.41 -3.54
C SER A 8 21.33 -6.68 -2.85
N ALA A 9 21.90 -7.61 -3.64
CA ALA A 9 22.46 -8.87 -3.14
C ALA A 9 23.52 -8.70 -2.04
N HIS A 10 24.25 -7.58 -2.00
CA HIS A 10 25.32 -7.34 -1.02
C HIS A 10 24.99 -6.22 -0.02
N LEU A 11 24.04 -5.32 -0.32
CA LEU A 11 23.67 -4.22 0.59
C LEU A 11 22.42 -4.49 1.43
N HIS A 12 21.57 -5.46 1.06
CA HIS A 12 20.29 -5.69 1.77
C HIS A 12 20.45 -6.05 3.26
N ARG A 13 21.62 -6.58 3.67
CA ARG A 13 21.93 -6.85 5.08
C ARG A 13 22.45 -5.63 5.83
N LEU A 14 23.03 -4.66 5.12
CA LEU A 14 23.44 -3.37 5.68
C LEU A 14 22.22 -2.49 5.94
N PHE A 15 21.19 -2.57 5.09
CA PHE A 15 19.91 -1.87 5.23
C PHE A 15 18.76 -2.88 5.37
N PRO A 16 18.60 -3.52 6.54
CA PRO A 16 17.76 -4.70 6.70
C PRO A 16 16.27 -4.35 6.82
N ALA A 17 15.61 -4.08 5.69
CA ALA A 17 14.15 -3.86 5.65
C ALA A 17 13.33 -5.12 6.04
N GLY A 18 13.93 -6.31 5.90
CA GLY A 18 13.34 -7.58 6.31
C GLY A 18 12.07 -7.94 5.53
N ASP A 19 11.11 -8.58 6.19
CA ASP A 19 9.84 -9.01 5.58
C ASP A 19 8.97 -7.86 5.08
N LEU A 20 9.25 -6.62 5.46
CA LEU A 20 8.53 -5.45 4.98
C LEU A 20 8.72 -5.25 3.47
N ALA A 21 9.87 -5.65 2.91
CA ALA A 21 10.13 -5.62 1.47
C ALA A 21 9.13 -6.45 0.66
N LYS A 22 8.65 -7.57 1.21
CA LYS A 22 7.67 -8.43 0.54
C LYS A 22 6.35 -7.72 0.29
N LEU A 23 5.97 -6.78 1.16
CA LEU A 23 4.73 -6.01 1.06
C LEU A 23 4.76 -4.96 -0.08
N PHE A 24 5.94 -4.64 -0.60
CA PHE A 24 6.12 -3.72 -1.73
C PHE A 24 6.56 -4.42 -3.01
N SER A 25 6.49 -5.76 -3.05
CA SER A 25 6.71 -6.50 -4.29
C SER A 25 5.53 -6.35 -5.26
N ASP A 26 5.81 -6.46 -6.55
CA ASP A 26 4.78 -6.42 -7.60
C ASP A 26 3.71 -7.51 -7.38
N SER A 27 4.12 -8.69 -6.92
CA SER A 27 3.19 -9.78 -6.58
C SER A 27 2.26 -9.41 -5.43
N ALA A 28 2.75 -8.68 -4.43
CA ALA A 28 1.90 -8.22 -3.32
C ALA A 28 0.91 -7.15 -3.78
N GLU A 29 1.31 -6.25 -4.68
CA GLU A 29 0.41 -5.27 -5.28
C GLU A 29 -0.69 -5.94 -6.12
N VAL A 30 -0.29 -6.77 -7.09
CA VAL A 30 -1.22 -7.51 -7.95
C VAL A 30 -2.21 -8.34 -7.13
N ARG A 31 -1.71 -9.07 -6.13
CA ARG A 31 -2.57 -9.86 -5.23
C ARG A 31 -3.57 -8.99 -4.47
N ALA A 32 -3.13 -7.85 -3.94
CA ALA A 32 -3.99 -6.95 -3.20
C ALA A 32 -5.08 -6.34 -4.10
N ILE A 33 -4.74 -5.92 -5.33
CA ILE A 33 -5.72 -5.40 -6.30
C ILE A 33 -6.75 -6.49 -6.65
N MET A 34 -6.32 -7.74 -6.88
CA MET A 34 -7.23 -8.86 -7.14
C MET A 34 -8.19 -9.09 -5.98
N ILE A 35 -7.69 -9.08 -4.72
CA ILE A 35 -8.53 -9.22 -3.53
C ILE A 35 -9.59 -8.12 -3.47
N VAL A 36 -9.21 -6.86 -3.71
CA VAL A 36 -10.16 -5.74 -3.73
C VAL A 36 -11.20 -5.92 -4.84
N ALA A 37 -10.77 -6.20 -6.07
CA ALA A 37 -11.68 -6.37 -7.22
C ALA A 37 -12.67 -7.53 -7.01
N GLY A 38 -12.21 -8.66 -6.48
CA GLY A 38 -13.07 -9.79 -6.15
C GLY A 38 -14.01 -9.51 -4.98
N THR A 39 -13.59 -8.72 -4.00
CA THR A 39 -14.45 -8.31 -2.88
C THR A 39 -15.49 -7.29 -3.34
N LEU A 40 -15.14 -6.38 -4.24
CA LEU A 40 -16.08 -5.46 -4.89
C LEU A 40 -17.17 -6.24 -5.63
N ALA A 41 -16.80 -7.22 -6.46
CA ALA A 41 -17.77 -8.06 -7.17
C ALA A 41 -18.71 -8.78 -6.19
N LYS A 42 -18.18 -9.31 -5.08
CA LYS A 42 -18.98 -9.93 -4.02
C LYS A 42 -20.03 -8.95 -3.46
N VAL A 43 -19.63 -7.76 -3.02
CA VAL A 43 -20.57 -6.79 -2.43
C VAL A 43 -21.55 -6.22 -3.47
N GLN A 44 -21.16 -6.13 -4.74
CA GLN A 44 -22.06 -5.79 -5.85
C GLN A 44 -23.13 -6.86 -6.06
N GLY A 45 -22.76 -8.14 -5.98
CA GLY A 45 -23.70 -9.26 -6.06
C GLY A 45 -24.68 -9.27 -4.88
N GLU A 46 -24.20 -9.04 -3.66
CA GLU A 46 -25.03 -8.90 -2.46
C GLU A 46 -25.99 -7.70 -2.55
N ALA A 47 -25.58 -6.63 -3.23
CA ALA A 47 -26.41 -5.47 -3.54
C ALA A 47 -27.34 -5.68 -4.75
N GLY A 48 -27.26 -6.82 -5.46
CA GLY A 48 -28.06 -7.07 -6.65
C GLY A 48 -27.71 -6.19 -7.86
N LEU A 49 -26.51 -5.60 -7.89
CA LEU A 49 -26.01 -4.78 -9.01
C LEU A 49 -25.45 -5.64 -10.15
N ILE A 50 -24.93 -6.82 -9.83
CA ILE A 50 -24.48 -7.83 -10.79
C ILE A 50 -25.09 -9.20 -10.42
N PRO A 51 -25.17 -10.17 -11.35
CA PRO A 51 -25.67 -11.50 -11.03
C PRO A 51 -24.87 -12.17 -9.89
N GLU A 52 -25.56 -12.73 -8.91
CA GLU A 52 -24.93 -13.35 -7.73
C GLU A 52 -23.97 -14.49 -8.11
N THR A 53 -24.29 -15.23 -9.18
CA THR A 53 -23.42 -16.29 -9.73
C THR A 53 -22.11 -15.74 -10.28
N ALA A 54 -22.16 -14.60 -11.00
CA ALA A 54 -20.98 -13.92 -11.50
C ALA A 54 -20.13 -13.36 -10.35
N ALA A 55 -20.76 -12.72 -9.37
CA ALA A 55 -20.10 -12.21 -8.16
C ALA A 55 -19.31 -13.31 -7.42
N LYS A 56 -19.95 -14.46 -7.18
CA LYS A 56 -19.31 -15.63 -6.55
C LYS A 56 -18.15 -16.18 -7.39
N ALA A 57 -18.31 -16.25 -8.71
CA ALA A 57 -17.28 -16.73 -9.63
C ALA A 57 -16.05 -15.80 -9.63
N ILE A 58 -16.26 -14.49 -9.74
CA ILE A 58 -15.18 -13.48 -9.70
C ILE A 58 -14.46 -13.50 -8.35
N HIS A 59 -15.22 -13.52 -7.24
CA HIS A 59 -14.63 -13.53 -5.90
C HIS A 59 -13.78 -14.78 -5.66
N ARG A 60 -14.25 -15.95 -6.10
CA ARG A 60 -13.46 -17.19 -6.03
C ARG A 60 -12.19 -17.09 -6.88
N ALA A 61 -12.33 -16.63 -8.12
CA ALA A 61 -11.22 -16.51 -9.05
C ALA A 61 -10.14 -15.53 -8.54
N SER A 62 -10.51 -14.46 -7.81
CA SER A 62 -9.52 -13.53 -7.25
C SER A 62 -8.62 -14.14 -6.18
N LEU A 63 -9.09 -15.21 -5.53
CA LEU A 63 -8.34 -15.95 -4.50
C LEU A 63 -7.46 -17.05 -5.11
N GLU A 64 -7.89 -17.65 -6.22
CA GLU A 64 -7.23 -18.81 -6.82
C GLU A 64 -6.24 -18.44 -7.93
N LEU A 65 -6.60 -17.50 -8.80
CA LEU A 65 -5.78 -17.16 -9.97
C LEU A 65 -4.47 -16.48 -9.58
N GLN A 66 -3.44 -16.75 -10.38
CA GLN A 66 -2.11 -16.14 -10.26
C GLN A 66 -1.82 -15.37 -11.55
N ILE A 67 -1.41 -14.12 -11.41
CA ILE A 67 -1.05 -13.24 -12.53
C ILE A 67 0.40 -12.84 -12.35
N ASP A 68 1.21 -13.09 -13.38
CA ASP A 68 2.59 -12.65 -13.42
C ASP A 68 2.64 -11.12 -13.64
N PRO A 69 3.19 -10.34 -12.69
CA PRO A 69 3.32 -8.90 -12.86
C PRO A 69 4.22 -8.53 -14.05
N GLY A 70 5.21 -9.36 -14.39
CA GLY A 70 6.10 -9.12 -15.52
C GLY A 70 5.36 -9.05 -16.86
N ALA A 71 4.31 -9.88 -17.01
CA ALA A 71 3.46 -9.89 -18.19
C ALA A 71 2.58 -8.63 -18.33
N LEU A 72 2.43 -7.83 -17.27
CA LEU A 72 1.61 -6.60 -17.27
C LEU A 72 2.40 -5.37 -17.74
N ALA A 73 3.73 -5.44 -17.79
CA ALA A 73 4.60 -4.27 -17.93
C ALA A 73 4.25 -3.36 -19.12
N GLN A 74 4.06 -3.94 -20.31
CA GLN A 74 3.73 -3.18 -21.51
C GLN A 74 2.35 -2.50 -21.38
N GLY A 75 1.34 -3.24 -20.93
CA GLY A 75 -0.01 -2.69 -20.73
C GLY A 75 -0.04 -1.61 -19.65
N THR A 76 0.79 -1.73 -18.61
CA THR A 76 0.92 -0.71 -17.56
C THR A 76 1.52 0.58 -18.12
N ALA A 77 2.53 0.48 -19.00
CA ALA A 77 3.13 1.64 -19.63
C ALA A 77 2.13 2.39 -20.54
N GLU A 78 1.27 1.65 -21.24
CA GLU A 78 0.25 2.23 -22.12
C GLU A 78 -0.92 2.83 -21.35
N ALA A 79 -1.39 2.17 -20.29
CA ALA A 79 -2.53 2.61 -19.50
C ALA A 79 -2.19 3.66 -18.43
N GLY A 80 -0.91 3.81 -18.06
CA GLY A 80 -0.47 4.66 -16.95
C GLY A 80 -0.79 4.11 -15.56
N SER A 81 -1.42 2.93 -15.47
CA SER A 81 -1.68 2.21 -14.22
C SER A 81 -1.67 0.71 -14.49
N VAL A 82 -1.33 -0.08 -13.47
CA VAL A 82 -1.35 -1.55 -13.53
C VAL A 82 -2.77 -2.12 -13.54
N VAL A 83 -3.78 -1.35 -13.10
CA VAL A 83 -5.13 -1.88 -12.90
C VAL A 83 -5.81 -2.29 -14.22
N PRO A 84 -5.88 -1.46 -15.27
CA PRO A 84 -6.50 -1.88 -16.53
C PRO A 84 -5.89 -3.16 -17.16
N PRO A 85 -4.55 -3.29 -17.35
CA PRO A 85 -3.98 -4.52 -17.89
C PRO A 85 -4.16 -5.71 -16.95
N LEU A 86 -4.15 -5.49 -15.64
CA LEU A 86 -4.43 -6.54 -14.65
C LEU A 86 -5.87 -7.07 -14.77
N LEU A 87 -6.88 -6.19 -14.86
CA LEU A 87 -8.27 -6.62 -15.04
C LEU A 87 -8.47 -7.35 -16.37
N ALA A 88 -7.80 -6.92 -17.45
CA ALA A 88 -7.83 -7.62 -18.72
C ALA A 88 -7.22 -9.03 -18.63
N ALA A 89 -6.04 -9.16 -18.00
CA ALA A 89 -5.40 -10.45 -17.77
C ALA A 89 -6.25 -11.37 -16.88
N PHE A 90 -6.85 -10.82 -15.83
CA PHE A 90 -7.75 -11.53 -14.93
C PHE A 90 -9.00 -12.04 -15.68
N THR A 91 -9.68 -11.17 -16.43
CA THR A 91 -10.83 -11.56 -17.27
C THR A 91 -10.49 -12.70 -18.24
N SER A 92 -9.32 -12.63 -18.88
CA SER A 92 -8.83 -13.69 -19.77
C SER A 92 -8.61 -15.01 -19.01
N LEU A 93 -7.94 -14.98 -17.86
CA LEU A 93 -7.63 -16.18 -17.07
C LEU A 93 -8.86 -16.84 -16.44
N MET A 94 -9.94 -16.10 -16.21
CA MET A 94 -11.18 -16.68 -15.68
C MET A 94 -11.83 -17.70 -16.62
N GLN A 95 -11.60 -17.61 -17.94
CA GLN A 95 -12.18 -18.50 -18.95
C GLN A 95 -13.71 -18.67 -18.81
N ALA A 96 -14.39 -17.63 -18.32
CA ALA A 96 -15.82 -17.60 -18.07
C ALA A 96 -16.39 -16.23 -18.49
N PRO A 97 -16.50 -15.95 -19.80
CA PRO A 97 -16.79 -14.62 -20.32
C PRO A 97 -18.11 -14.04 -19.79
N ASP A 98 -19.13 -14.88 -19.62
CA ASP A 98 -20.44 -14.48 -19.07
C ASP A 98 -20.35 -13.94 -17.64
N TYR A 99 -19.34 -14.34 -16.86
CA TYR A 99 -19.09 -13.85 -15.51
C TYR A 99 -18.03 -12.75 -15.48
N ALA A 100 -16.96 -12.91 -16.27
CA ALA A 100 -15.81 -12.02 -16.25
C ALA A 100 -16.12 -10.60 -16.77
N GLN A 101 -17.18 -10.44 -17.57
CA GLN A 101 -17.65 -9.12 -18.02
C GLN A 101 -18.02 -8.16 -16.87
N TYR A 102 -18.34 -8.69 -15.68
CA TYR A 102 -18.68 -7.89 -14.50
C TYR A 102 -17.46 -7.51 -13.65
N LEU A 103 -16.27 -8.03 -13.96
CA LEU A 103 -15.05 -7.76 -13.19
C LEU A 103 -14.66 -6.27 -13.26
N GLY A 104 -14.54 -5.65 -12.09
CA GLY A 104 -14.14 -4.23 -11.98
C GLY A 104 -15.20 -3.24 -12.45
N GLN A 105 -16.42 -3.70 -12.75
CA GLN A 105 -17.51 -2.82 -13.17
C GLN A 105 -17.75 -1.72 -12.14
N GLY A 106 -17.81 -0.47 -12.61
CA GLY A 106 -18.11 0.68 -11.78
C GLY A 106 -16.94 1.24 -10.98
N ALA A 107 -15.81 0.53 -10.85
CA ALA A 107 -14.63 1.04 -10.14
C ALA A 107 -13.71 1.87 -11.04
N LEU A 108 -13.09 2.90 -10.47
CA LEU A 108 -11.95 3.57 -11.10
C LEU A 108 -10.65 2.79 -10.83
N PRO A 109 -9.66 2.85 -11.74
CA PRO A 109 -8.34 2.25 -11.51
C PRO A 109 -7.71 2.65 -10.17
N GLU A 110 -7.78 3.94 -9.85
CA GLU A 110 -7.26 4.53 -8.62
C GLU A 110 -7.96 4.01 -7.35
N ASP A 111 -9.27 3.71 -7.41
CA ASP A 111 -10.02 3.15 -6.28
C ASP A 111 -9.42 1.80 -5.84
N LEU A 112 -9.22 0.93 -6.83
CA LEU A 112 -8.68 -0.42 -6.61
C LEU A 112 -7.23 -0.36 -6.11
N GLN A 113 -6.43 0.55 -6.69
CA GLN A 113 -5.03 0.72 -6.32
C GLN A 113 -4.88 1.28 -4.90
N ASP A 114 -5.71 2.25 -4.50
CA ASP A 114 -5.71 2.84 -3.16
C ASP A 114 -6.13 1.82 -2.10
N CYS A 115 -7.23 1.11 -2.33
CA CYS A 115 -7.66 0.04 -1.43
C CYS A 115 -6.60 -1.05 -1.30
N ALA A 116 -5.93 -1.42 -2.40
CA ALA A 116 -4.84 -2.38 -2.39
C ALA A 116 -3.63 -1.89 -1.59
N LEU A 117 -3.29 -0.60 -1.70
CA LEU A 117 -2.26 0.02 -0.87
C LEU A 117 -2.67 0.03 0.61
N ALA A 118 -3.91 0.37 0.95
CA ALA A 118 -4.42 0.34 2.33
C ALA A 118 -4.31 -1.07 2.96
N LEU A 119 -4.67 -2.12 2.21
CA LEU A 119 -4.51 -3.52 2.66
C LEU A 119 -3.05 -3.88 2.97
N ARG A 120 -2.10 -3.41 2.15
CA ARG A 120 -0.66 -3.61 2.38
C ARG A 120 -0.16 -2.79 3.56
N LEU A 121 -0.58 -1.52 3.67
CA LEU A 121 -0.22 -0.62 4.76
C LEU A 121 -0.68 -1.13 6.12
N ARG A 122 -1.81 -1.85 6.21
CA ARG A 122 -2.22 -2.54 7.44
C ARG A 122 -1.13 -3.46 7.98
N GLN A 123 -0.52 -4.26 7.11
CA GLN A 123 0.56 -5.18 7.48
C GLN A 123 1.86 -4.41 7.75
N VAL A 124 2.16 -3.37 6.98
CA VAL A 124 3.33 -2.49 7.22
C VAL A 124 3.25 -1.90 8.63
N LEU A 125 2.15 -1.24 8.98
CA LEU A 125 1.98 -0.60 10.30
C LEU A 125 2.06 -1.61 11.44
N THR A 126 1.55 -2.83 11.24
CA THR A 126 1.67 -3.92 12.22
C THR A 126 3.13 -4.32 12.43
N GLN A 127 3.89 -4.51 11.35
CA GLN A 127 5.31 -4.85 11.44
C GLN A 127 6.15 -3.71 12.02
N LEU A 128 5.85 -2.46 11.69
CA LEU A 128 6.56 -1.30 12.26
C LEU A 128 6.31 -1.19 13.76
N GLU A 129 5.06 -1.34 14.23
CA GLU A 129 4.74 -1.35 15.65
C GLU A 129 5.46 -2.47 16.40
N ALA A 130 5.43 -3.70 15.88
CA ALA A 130 6.13 -4.81 16.49
C ALA A 130 7.65 -4.58 16.60
N ARG A 131 8.25 -3.85 15.63
CA ARG A 131 9.66 -3.48 15.72
C ARG A 131 9.91 -2.37 16.74
N ILE A 132 9.03 -1.37 16.82
CA ILE A 132 9.08 -0.33 17.86
C ILE A 132 9.04 -0.96 19.26
N ASP A 133 8.21 -1.98 19.46
CA ASP A 133 8.08 -2.69 20.75
C ASP A 133 9.35 -3.42 21.19
N GLY A 134 10.24 -3.75 20.24
CA GLY A 134 11.54 -4.33 20.52
C GLY A 134 12.63 -3.33 20.90
N ILE A 135 12.34 -2.03 20.91
CA ILE A 135 13.31 -0.96 21.22
C ILE A 135 13.00 -0.40 22.60
N ALA A 136 14.04 -0.14 23.41
CA ALA A 136 13.88 0.51 24.71
C ALA A 136 13.12 1.84 24.56
N ALA A 137 12.01 1.96 25.30
CA ALA A 137 11.12 3.11 25.22
C ALA A 137 11.78 4.37 25.82
N ASP A 138 11.53 5.50 25.18
CA ASP A 138 11.77 6.84 25.69
C ASP A 138 10.52 7.71 25.43
N ALA A 139 10.56 8.97 25.85
CA ALA A 139 9.42 9.88 25.70
C ALA A 139 9.04 10.13 24.22
N GLU A 140 10.02 10.23 23.32
CA GLU A 140 9.79 10.52 21.90
C GLU A 140 9.20 9.30 21.17
N LEU A 141 9.79 8.12 21.37
CA LEU A 141 9.30 6.87 20.79
C LEU A 141 7.92 6.49 21.32
N THR A 142 7.66 6.75 22.60
CA THR A 142 6.33 6.54 23.21
C THR A 142 5.28 7.46 22.58
N ALA A 143 5.62 8.74 22.38
CA ALA A 143 4.72 9.69 21.72
C ALA A 143 4.43 9.29 20.28
N LEU A 144 5.46 8.94 19.50
CA LEU A 144 5.30 8.47 18.11
C LEU A 144 4.49 7.18 18.02
N LYS A 145 4.69 6.23 18.93
CA LYS A 145 3.88 5.01 18.98
C LYS A 145 2.41 5.33 19.26
N ALA A 146 2.14 6.30 20.14
CA ALA A 146 0.77 6.72 20.46
C ALA A 146 0.03 7.37 19.27
N GLU A 147 0.72 7.83 18.23
CA GLU A 147 0.13 8.34 16.99
C GLU A 147 -0.39 7.22 16.07
N LEU A 148 0.07 5.98 16.23
CA LEU A 148 -0.27 4.85 15.33
C LEU A 148 -1.77 4.54 15.22
N PRO A 149 -2.58 4.55 16.30
CA PRO A 149 -4.02 4.32 16.18
C PRO A 149 -4.71 5.36 15.27
N ALA A 150 -4.33 6.63 15.39
CA ALA A 150 -4.88 7.70 14.54
C ALA A 150 -4.44 7.53 13.08
N LEU A 151 -3.16 7.21 12.83
CA LEU A 151 -2.66 6.89 11.50
C LEU A 151 -3.40 5.71 10.87
N ARG A 152 -3.64 4.64 11.63
CA ARG A 152 -4.44 3.49 11.16
C ARG A 152 -5.86 3.88 10.81
N GLY A 153 -6.52 4.64 11.67
CA GLY A 153 -7.86 5.16 11.41
C GLY A 153 -7.92 5.97 10.12
N ALA A 154 -6.92 6.80 9.84
CA ALA A 154 -6.88 7.62 8.64
C ALA A 154 -6.50 6.84 7.37
N LEU A 155 -5.53 5.93 7.45
CA LEU A 155 -4.94 5.22 6.29
C LEU A 155 -5.73 4.00 5.85
N LEU A 156 -6.30 3.24 6.78
CA LEU A 156 -6.89 1.93 6.49
C LEU A 156 -8.35 2.11 6.07
N CYS A 157 -8.55 2.52 4.82
CA CYS A 157 -9.86 2.94 4.34
C CYS A 157 -10.14 2.47 2.91
N VAL A 158 -11.41 2.56 2.50
CA VAL A 158 -11.87 2.27 1.13
C VAL A 158 -12.07 3.59 0.39
N SER A 159 -11.07 3.97 -0.41
CA SER A 159 -11.24 4.98 -1.46
C SER A 159 -12.02 4.34 -2.61
N TYR A 160 -13.35 4.44 -2.58
CA TYR A 160 -14.23 4.03 -3.69
C TYR A 160 -15.14 5.20 -4.05
N GLU A 161 -14.85 5.82 -5.19
CA GLU A 161 -15.59 6.95 -5.78
C GLU A 161 -16.31 6.56 -7.07
N GLY A 162 -16.23 5.29 -7.44
CA GLY A 162 -16.94 4.69 -8.56
C GLY A 162 -18.47 4.70 -8.48
N GLN A 163 -19.10 4.00 -9.43
CA GLN A 163 -20.55 3.88 -9.53
C GLN A 163 -21.15 3.25 -8.27
N ASP A 164 -22.31 3.74 -7.81
CA ASP A 164 -23.00 3.28 -6.60
C ASP A 164 -22.17 3.39 -5.31
N ALA A 165 -21.18 4.31 -5.27
CA ALA A 165 -20.26 4.49 -4.15
C ALA A 165 -20.94 4.64 -2.77
N GLU A 166 -21.98 5.44 -2.65
CA GLU A 166 -22.71 5.62 -1.39
C GLU A 166 -23.28 4.30 -0.85
N ARG A 167 -23.68 3.40 -1.75
CA ARG A 167 -24.26 2.10 -1.41
C ARG A 167 -23.21 1.04 -1.13
N LEU A 168 -22.13 1.02 -1.93
CA LEU A 168 -21.13 -0.04 -1.91
C LEU A 168 -20.01 0.19 -0.89
N ARG A 169 -19.63 1.44 -0.62
CA ARG A 169 -18.45 1.76 0.21
C ARG A 169 -18.55 1.19 1.63
N PRO A 170 -19.68 1.29 2.37
CA PRO A 170 -19.78 0.70 3.71
C PRO A 170 -19.67 -0.83 3.70
N ALA A 171 -20.28 -1.48 2.71
CA ALA A 171 -20.22 -2.94 2.56
C ALA A 171 -18.81 -3.41 2.20
N LEU A 172 -18.14 -2.70 1.29
CA LEU A 172 -16.76 -3.00 0.89
C LEU A 172 -15.78 -2.78 2.05
N ALA A 173 -15.95 -1.69 2.80
CA ALA A 173 -15.16 -1.38 3.99
C ALA A 173 -15.29 -2.48 5.05
N ALA A 174 -16.52 -2.92 5.35
CA ALA A 174 -16.77 -4.04 6.25
C ALA A 174 -16.14 -5.34 5.75
N ALA A 175 -16.28 -5.65 4.46
CA ALA A 175 -15.74 -6.88 3.86
C ALA A 175 -14.21 -6.93 3.84
N LEU A 176 -13.53 -5.79 3.68
CA LEU A 176 -12.06 -5.68 3.68
C LEU A 176 -11.47 -5.42 5.07
N ASN A 177 -12.31 -5.17 6.07
CA ASN A 177 -11.93 -4.70 7.40
C ASN A 177 -11.09 -3.41 7.32
N LEU A 178 -11.68 -2.40 6.72
CA LEU A 178 -11.18 -1.03 6.50
C LEU A 178 -12.28 -0.03 6.90
N GLY A 179 -11.94 1.25 7.04
CA GLY A 179 -12.89 2.35 7.21
C GLY A 179 -13.61 2.73 5.91
N ASP A 180 -14.81 3.30 6.03
CA ASP A 180 -15.69 3.69 4.92
C ASP A 180 -15.49 5.13 4.43
N HIS A 181 -14.33 5.72 4.75
CA HIS A 181 -13.87 7.01 4.23
C HIS A 181 -12.82 6.83 3.12
N GLY A 182 -12.60 7.89 2.35
CA GLY A 182 -11.51 7.97 1.38
C GLY A 182 -10.36 8.82 1.89
N TRP A 183 -9.21 8.74 1.20
CA TRP A 183 -8.07 9.60 1.49
C TRP A 183 -8.23 11.06 1.01
N GLY A 184 -9.21 11.30 0.13
CA GLY A 184 -9.44 12.59 -0.51
C GLY A 184 -8.31 13.01 -1.48
N SER A 185 -8.58 14.03 -2.28
CA SER A 185 -7.62 14.56 -3.27
C SER A 185 -6.34 15.11 -2.65
N GLU A 186 -6.41 15.53 -1.38
CA GLU A 186 -5.22 16.05 -0.69
C GLU A 186 -4.32 14.95 -0.13
N ARG A 187 -4.74 13.69 -0.15
CA ARG A 187 -3.91 12.54 0.28
C ARG A 187 -3.31 12.72 1.69
N ALA A 188 -3.95 13.53 2.53
CA ALA A 188 -3.40 13.97 3.82
C ALA A 188 -2.96 12.81 4.74
N PRO A 189 -3.67 11.66 4.79
CA PRO A 189 -3.21 10.51 5.57
C PRO A 189 -1.85 9.96 5.12
N VAL A 190 -1.55 9.95 3.83
CA VAL A 190 -0.27 9.46 3.28
C VAL A 190 0.86 10.42 3.61
N THR A 191 0.60 11.73 3.53
CA THR A 191 1.57 12.75 3.95
C THR A 191 1.84 12.67 5.45
N ALA A 192 0.82 12.42 6.27
CA ALA A 192 0.97 12.23 7.72
C ALA A 192 1.79 10.98 8.06
N LEU A 193 1.58 9.87 7.33
CA LEU A 193 2.42 8.67 7.44
C LEU A 193 3.89 8.99 7.14
N ALA A 194 4.13 9.78 6.09
CA ALA A 194 5.48 10.13 5.68
C ALA A 194 6.20 11.01 6.70
N ASP A 195 5.49 12.00 7.27
CA ASP A 195 6.00 12.82 8.37
C ASP A 195 6.34 11.98 9.61
N TRP A 196 5.41 11.13 10.03
CA TRP A 196 5.61 10.23 11.16
C TRP A 196 6.83 9.33 10.98
N ALA A 197 6.98 8.73 9.78
CA ALA A 197 8.12 7.88 9.44
C ALA A 197 9.45 8.65 9.52
N ALA A 198 9.53 9.86 8.94
CA ALA A 198 10.74 10.67 8.98
C ALA A 198 11.10 11.14 10.40
N ARG A 199 10.10 11.48 11.23
CA ARG A 199 10.28 11.81 12.66
C ARG A 199 10.83 10.62 13.43
N LEU A 200 10.24 9.43 13.24
CA LEU A 200 10.69 8.19 13.87
C LEU A 200 12.15 7.88 13.53
N VAL A 201 12.52 7.85 12.25
CA VAL A 201 13.88 7.50 11.85
C VAL A 201 14.89 8.53 12.35
N ARG A 202 14.53 9.82 12.37
CA ARG A 202 15.37 10.88 12.95
C ARG A 202 15.60 10.69 14.45
N GLY A 203 14.55 10.37 15.21
CA GLY A 203 14.65 10.08 16.64
C GLY A 203 15.50 8.84 16.94
N LEU A 204 15.42 7.80 16.10
CA LEU A 204 16.31 6.65 16.23
C LEU A 204 17.77 7.02 15.94
N ALA A 205 18.02 7.79 14.89
CA ALA A 205 19.39 8.21 14.52
C ALA A 205 20.04 9.09 15.60
N SER A 206 19.27 9.97 16.25
CA SER A 206 19.79 10.83 17.33
C SER A 206 20.20 10.04 18.58
N ARG A 207 19.53 8.92 18.86
CA ARG A 207 19.90 8.00 19.96
C ARG A 207 21.21 7.26 19.70
N MET A 208 21.61 7.12 18.44
CA MET A 208 22.72 6.27 18.01
C MET A 208 23.62 6.97 16.97
N PRO A 209 24.25 8.10 17.34
CA PRO A 209 24.96 8.96 16.38
C PRO A 209 26.14 8.27 15.68
N GLU A 210 26.74 7.26 16.31
CA GLU A 210 27.85 6.47 15.75
C GLU A 210 27.40 5.48 14.66
N GLN A 211 26.09 5.21 14.53
CA GLN A 211 25.56 4.25 13.57
C GLN A 211 25.34 4.91 12.19
N ALA A 212 26.40 5.02 11.39
CA ALA A 212 26.37 5.68 10.08
C ALA A 212 25.23 5.21 9.14
N PRO A 213 24.88 3.91 9.03
CA PRO A 213 23.73 3.49 8.21
C PRO A 213 22.41 4.10 8.67
N LEU A 214 22.19 4.26 9.97
CA LEU A 214 20.96 4.84 10.51
C LEU A 214 20.89 6.35 10.26
N ALA A 215 22.02 7.07 10.40
CA ALA A 215 22.12 8.47 10.01
C ALA A 215 21.80 8.68 8.51
N ALA A 216 22.32 7.80 7.64
CA ALA A 216 22.02 7.84 6.21
C ALA A 216 20.53 7.58 5.91
N LEU A 217 19.91 6.64 6.61
CA LEU A 217 18.47 6.39 6.50
C LEU A 217 17.64 7.60 6.95
N ALA A 218 18.04 8.30 8.02
CA ALA A 218 17.37 9.53 8.46
C ALA A 218 17.41 10.63 7.40
N THR A 219 18.56 10.82 6.74
CA THR A 219 18.68 11.75 5.61
C THR A 219 17.77 11.35 4.45
N LEU A 220 17.77 10.06 4.07
CA LEU A 220 16.92 9.55 3.00
C LEU A 220 15.43 9.75 3.31
N THR A 221 14.98 9.38 4.51
CA THR A 221 13.57 9.50 4.90
C THR A 221 13.12 10.96 4.96
N ALA A 222 13.98 11.87 5.41
CA ALA A 222 13.69 13.31 5.39
C ALA A 222 13.54 13.84 3.94
N ALA A 223 14.41 13.41 3.02
CA ALA A 223 14.31 13.80 1.62
C ALA A 223 13.02 13.28 0.95
N LEU A 224 12.68 12.00 1.18
CA LEU A 224 11.47 11.37 0.64
C LEU A 224 10.19 12.01 1.20
N GLN A 225 10.15 12.25 2.50
CA GLN A 225 9.05 12.97 3.15
C GLN A 225 8.89 14.38 2.57
N ALA A 226 9.99 15.12 2.42
CA ALA A 226 9.96 16.45 1.86
C ALA A 226 9.50 16.46 0.39
N THR A 227 9.81 15.42 -0.39
CA THR A 227 9.31 15.27 -1.78
C THR A 227 7.80 15.08 -1.78
N LEU A 228 7.26 14.19 -0.93
CA LEU A 228 5.81 14.01 -0.79
C LEU A 228 5.11 15.31 -0.35
N ALA A 229 5.63 15.97 0.69
CA ALA A 229 5.03 17.19 1.24
C ALA A 229 5.05 18.38 0.27
N ARG A 230 6.06 18.46 -0.61
CA ARG A 230 6.20 19.56 -1.60
C ARG A 230 5.47 19.28 -2.91
N THR A 231 4.84 18.13 -3.06
CA THR A 231 4.17 17.79 -4.32
C THR A 231 2.91 18.64 -4.50
N SER A 232 3.06 19.68 -5.31
CA SER A 232 1.98 20.50 -5.85
C SER A 232 1.65 20.02 -7.27
N GLY A 233 0.38 20.08 -7.67
CA GLY A 233 -0.06 19.65 -8.99
C GLY A 233 -1.39 18.91 -8.97
N THR A 234 -1.68 18.18 -10.05
CA THR A 234 -2.88 17.34 -10.17
C THR A 234 -2.79 16.12 -9.24
N ASP A 235 -3.94 15.54 -8.90
CA ASP A 235 -4.01 14.29 -8.11
C ASP A 235 -3.17 13.17 -8.74
N ALA A 236 -3.16 13.07 -10.07
CA ALA A 236 -2.36 12.09 -10.81
C ALA A 236 -0.85 12.22 -10.56
N ALA A 237 -0.29 13.45 -10.60
CA ALA A 237 1.13 13.66 -10.34
C ALA A 237 1.50 13.25 -8.90
N ARG A 238 0.62 13.54 -7.94
CA ARG A 238 0.80 13.16 -6.53
C ARG A 238 0.85 11.65 -6.35
N ARG A 239 -0.06 10.91 -6.99
CA ARG A 239 -0.07 9.44 -6.98
C ARG A 239 1.22 8.83 -7.56
N TYR A 240 1.76 9.39 -8.65
CA TYR A 240 3.05 8.92 -9.17
C TYR A 240 4.21 9.19 -8.21
N VAL A 241 4.24 10.36 -7.56
CA VAL A 241 5.26 10.65 -6.54
C VAL A 241 5.14 9.67 -5.36
N GLU A 242 3.93 9.34 -4.92
CA GLU A 242 3.71 8.32 -3.90
C GLU A 242 4.27 6.96 -4.31
N THR A 243 3.97 6.49 -5.53
CA THR A 243 4.53 5.24 -6.06
C THR A 243 6.06 5.24 -6.06
N LEU A 244 6.70 6.38 -6.39
CA LEU A 244 8.16 6.51 -6.43
C LEU A 244 8.82 6.60 -5.06
N THR A 245 8.13 7.10 -4.04
CA THR A 245 8.76 7.50 -2.77
C THR A 245 8.29 6.70 -1.56
N LEU A 246 7.00 6.38 -1.46
CA LEU A 246 6.40 5.76 -0.28
C LEU A 246 7.00 4.37 0.04
N PRO A 247 7.22 3.46 -0.94
CA PRO A 247 7.88 2.19 -0.66
C PRO A 247 9.28 2.38 -0.07
N GLN A 248 10.10 3.26 -0.68
CA GLN A 248 11.46 3.52 -0.20
C GLN A 248 11.47 4.11 1.21
N LEU A 249 10.52 5.00 1.52
CA LEU A 249 10.38 5.61 2.83
C LEU A 249 10.06 4.56 3.91
N LEU A 250 9.12 3.67 3.64
CA LEU A 250 8.68 2.65 4.59
C LEU A 250 9.72 1.52 4.74
N LEU A 251 10.44 1.16 3.67
CA LEU A 251 11.59 0.24 3.74
C LEU A 251 12.73 0.83 4.55
N ALA A 252 13.06 2.11 4.34
CA ALA A 252 14.04 2.82 5.15
C ALA A 252 13.65 2.85 6.63
N THR A 253 12.36 3.07 6.92
CA THR A 253 11.81 3.06 8.28
C THR A 253 11.94 1.68 8.94
N GLY A 254 11.57 0.61 8.24
CA GLY A 254 11.72 -0.76 8.72
C GLY A 254 13.18 -1.15 8.95
N ALA A 255 14.09 -0.73 8.06
CA ALA A 255 15.52 -0.94 8.20
C ALA A 255 16.09 -0.18 9.41
N ALA A 256 15.69 1.08 9.61
CA ALA A 256 16.10 1.90 10.74
C ALA A 256 15.70 1.27 12.08
N LEU A 257 14.44 0.83 12.21
CA LEU A 257 13.97 0.12 13.40
C LEU A 257 14.76 -1.16 13.66
N THR A 258 15.04 -1.93 12.61
CA THR A 258 15.82 -3.18 12.74
C THR A 258 17.27 -2.93 13.16
N LEU A 259 17.87 -1.83 12.70
CA LEU A 259 19.22 -1.41 13.12
C LEU A 259 19.25 -0.94 14.58
N ALA A 260 18.19 -0.27 15.03
CA ALA A 260 18.05 0.22 16.40
C ALA A 260 17.79 -0.90 17.44
N GLN A 261 17.24 -2.05 17.02
CA GLN A 261 17.03 -3.22 17.90
C GLN A 261 18.31 -4.01 18.20
N LYS A 262 19.33 -3.92 17.35
CA LYS A 262 20.54 -4.75 17.44
C LYS A 262 21.57 -4.23 18.45
N THR A 263 21.22 -3.23 19.24
CA THR A 263 22.12 -2.52 20.17
C THR A 263 21.46 -2.43 21.53
#